data_AF-A0A4Y7ZPF6-F1
#
_entry.id   AF-A0A4Y7ZPF6-F1
#
_cell.length_a   1.000
_cell.length_b   1.000
_cell.length_c   1.000
_cell.angle_alpha   90.00
_cell.angle_beta   90.00
_cell.angle_gamma   90.00
#
_symmetry.space_group_name_H-M   'P 1'
#
loop_
_entity.id
_entity.type
_entity.pdbx_description
1 polymer ?
#
loop_
_entity_poly.entity_id
_entity_poly.type
_entity_poly.pdbx_seq_one_letter_code
_entity_poly.pdbx_strand_id
1 'polypeptide(L)'
;MKNLTLALTILIAVTGCQSTSDEPSAVQTNAQENNNVAFNAYQQSKESYDTWLVKIKNTNNLKFYSSNLYNDLLTSWNDSAEIYNAFANKPAKATESYSLFSSGTYAQKFQERLNETQNNYEKLLRLKEKSDLTLAESISQIEYLEHMSAAELFPSEYKSTYSDYLSLFKYVEKNQLSKARTEQVKFLKQAKHLEAEIVLKKYITPLEREMTLLKREGIDKRAPISYARVKTELGDAVAIINSDTRHVVLIEQLVNKVKFGLSHLKNVDNEIKLLSKVRNNKFEPVVLDFENKLLSISSALSRSDYRNQSREKQIELILTAIKELHANKDTERLTTQLEKLQLFNTSQIEELSKLKKDNESLINKLKELEGKTE
;
A
#
# COMPACT_ATOMS: atom_id res chain seq x y z
N MET A 1 -48.77 -1.46 -46.30
CA MET A 1 -47.85 -2.31 -47.08
C MET A 1 -46.91 -3.01 -46.11
N LYS A 2 -46.97 -4.36 -46.14
CA LYS A 2 -46.09 -5.39 -45.54
C LYS A 2 -45.61 -5.25 -44.10
N ASN A 3 -46.32 -5.99 -43.24
CA ASN A 3 -45.86 -6.63 -42.01
C ASN A 3 -44.81 -7.73 -42.31
N LEU A 4 -43.89 -7.98 -41.38
CA LEU A 4 -43.37 -9.35 -41.17
C LEU A 4 -43.01 -9.55 -39.69
N THR A 5 -43.94 -10.17 -38.97
CA THR A 5 -43.79 -10.74 -37.64
C THR A 5 -43.35 -12.19 -37.82
N LEU A 6 -42.26 -12.64 -37.19
CA LEU A 6 -41.88 -14.05 -37.18
C LEU A 6 -42.19 -14.63 -35.79
N ALA A 7 -43.33 -15.32 -35.72
CA ALA A 7 -43.73 -16.17 -34.60
C ALA A 7 -43.16 -17.58 -34.85
N LEU A 8 -42.41 -18.11 -33.89
CA LEU A 8 -41.94 -19.50 -33.91
C LEU A 8 -42.87 -20.34 -33.03
N THR A 9 -43.80 -21.03 -33.68
CA THR A 9 -44.77 -21.96 -33.10
C THR A 9 -44.10 -23.30 -32.79
N ILE A 10 -44.10 -23.69 -31.52
CA ILE A 10 -43.73 -25.04 -31.06
C ILE A 10 -44.96 -25.93 -31.22
N LEU A 11 -44.86 -26.94 -32.07
CA LEU A 11 -45.91 -27.91 -32.36
C LEU A 11 -45.97 -28.95 -31.22
N ILE A 12 -47.11 -29.00 -30.53
CA ILE A 12 -47.46 -30.05 -29.58
C ILE A 12 -48.09 -31.20 -30.38
N ALA A 13 -47.44 -32.36 -30.42
CA ALA A 13 -48.06 -33.60 -30.88
C ALA A 13 -48.40 -34.46 -29.66
N VAL A 14 -49.67 -34.44 -29.27
CA VAL A 14 -50.28 -35.45 -28.39
C VAL A 14 -50.91 -36.49 -29.32
N THR A 15 -50.41 -37.72 -29.28
CA THR A 15 -51.13 -38.89 -29.78
C THR A 15 -51.32 -39.86 -28.61
N GLY A 16 -52.56 -39.94 -28.13
CA GLY A 16 -53.06 -41.05 -27.35
C GLY A 16 -54.11 -41.80 -28.16
N CYS A 17 -53.91 -43.11 -28.35
CA CYS A 17 -54.95 -44.06 -28.74
C CYS A 17 -54.83 -45.32 -27.88
N GLN A 18 -55.98 -45.95 -27.68
CA GLN A 18 -56.42 -46.86 -26.63
C GLN A 18 -55.96 -48.33 -26.74
N SER A 19 -55.90 -48.95 -25.54
CA SER A 19 -56.48 -50.25 -25.11
C SER A 19 -56.07 -51.60 -25.75
N THR A 20 -55.24 -52.32 -24.97
CA THR A 20 -55.34 -53.75 -24.54
C THR A 20 -55.56 -54.89 -25.54
N SER A 21 -54.55 -55.75 -25.70
CA SER A 21 -54.64 -57.22 -25.56
C SER A 21 -53.24 -57.82 -25.28
N ASP A 22 -53.23 -58.99 -24.66
CA ASP A 22 -52.20 -59.54 -23.75
C ASP A 22 -50.80 -59.91 -24.32
N GLU A 23 -49.87 -59.99 -23.34
CA GLU A 23 -48.52 -60.56 -23.30
C GLU A 23 -47.29 -59.74 -23.76
N PRO A 24 -46.15 -59.87 -23.02
CA PRO A 24 -45.14 -58.83 -22.92
C PRO A 24 -44.19 -58.90 -24.10
N SER A 25 -44.36 -57.99 -25.05
CA SER A 25 -43.27 -57.66 -25.97
C SER A 25 -42.20 -56.93 -25.15
N ALA A 26 -41.17 -57.67 -24.75
CA ALA A 26 -39.96 -57.13 -24.18
C ALA A 26 -39.47 -56.00 -25.10
N VAL A 27 -39.62 -54.76 -24.63
CA VAL A 27 -38.92 -53.61 -25.20
C VAL A 27 -37.44 -53.89 -24.96
N GLN A 28 -36.77 -54.46 -25.96
CA GLN A 28 -35.32 -54.41 -26.07
C GLN A 28 -34.97 -52.94 -26.35
N THR A 29 -34.98 -52.12 -25.30
CA THR A 29 -34.26 -50.84 -25.33
C THR A 29 -32.79 -51.21 -25.53
N ASN A 30 -32.22 -50.76 -26.65
CA ASN A 30 -30.87 -51.05 -27.05
C ASN A 30 -29.91 -50.78 -25.88
N ALA A 31 -29.23 -51.82 -25.38
CA ALA A 31 -28.23 -51.69 -24.31
C ALA A 31 -27.16 -50.62 -24.64
N GLN A 32 -26.95 -50.36 -25.93
CA GLN A 32 -26.05 -49.35 -26.46
C GLN A 32 -26.55 -47.90 -26.25
N GLU A 33 -27.85 -47.64 -26.37
CA GLU A 33 -28.44 -46.32 -26.06
C GLU A 33 -28.41 -46.04 -24.55
N ASN A 34 -28.76 -47.04 -23.72
CA ASN A 34 -28.71 -46.91 -22.27
C ASN A 34 -27.28 -46.67 -21.75
N ASN A 35 -26.28 -47.35 -22.34
CA ASN A 35 -24.87 -47.12 -22.01
C ASN A 35 -24.40 -45.71 -22.39
N ASN A 36 -24.86 -45.17 -23.52
CA ASN A 36 -24.54 -43.79 -23.93
C ASN A 36 -25.17 -42.75 -22.99
N VAL A 37 -26.41 -42.97 -22.54
CA VAL A 37 -27.08 -42.08 -21.57
C VAL A 37 -26.36 -42.09 -20.22
N ALA A 38 -25.99 -43.27 -19.71
CA ALA A 38 -25.25 -43.41 -18.45
C ALA A 38 -23.86 -42.77 -18.53
N PHE A 39 -23.14 -43.00 -19.64
CA PHE A 39 -21.83 -42.39 -19.87
C PHE A 39 -21.91 -40.86 -19.95
N ASN A 40 -22.90 -40.30 -20.65
CA ASN A 40 -23.08 -38.85 -20.72
C ASN A 40 -23.40 -38.24 -19.35
N ALA A 41 -24.30 -38.87 -18.57
CA ALA A 41 -24.61 -38.41 -17.21
C ALA A 41 -23.39 -38.48 -16.28
N TYR A 42 -22.57 -39.53 -16.42
CA TYR A 42 -21.29 -39.65 -15.71
C TYR A 42 -20.32 -38.53 -16.08
N GLN A 43 -20.10 -38.28 -17.37
CA GLN A 43 -19.16 -37.27 -17.85
C GLN A 43 -19.55 -35.86 -17.38
N GLN A 44 -20.85 -35.51 -17.49
CA GLN A 44 -21.36 -34.23 -16.98
C GLN A 44 -21.14 -34.09 -15.47
N SER A 45 -21.37 -35.18 -14.71
CA SER A 45 -21.16 -35.18 -13.26
C SER A 45 -19.69 -35.02 -12.90
N LYS A 46 -18.79 -35.69 -13.62
CA LYS A 46 -17.34 -35.60 -13.45
C LYS A 46 -16.82 -34.20 -13.73
N GLU A 47 -17.20 -33.60 -14.86
CA GLU A 47 -16.81 -32.22 -15.21
C GLU A 47 -17.26 -31.21 -14.14
N SER A 48 -18.50 -31.37 -13.65
CA SER A 48 -19.04 -30.52 -12.60
C SER A 48 -18.31 -30.72 -11.27
N TYR A 49 -18.00 -31.97 -10.90
CA TYR A 49 -17.23 -32.30 -9.72
C TYR A 49 -15.82 -31.70 -9.76
N ASP A 50 -15.08 -31.91 -10.85
CA ASP A 50 -13.71 -31.41 -11.01
C ASP A 50 -13.68 -29.88 -10.94
N THR A 51 -14.65 -29.22 -11.57
CA THR A 51 -14.82 -27.76 -11.52
C THR A 51 -15.05 -27.26 -10.10
N TRP A 52 -15.97 -27.90 -9.37
CA TRP A 52 -16.30 -27.48 -8.01
C TRP A 52 -15.22 -27.82 -6.99
N LEU A 53 -14.49 -28.92 -7.18
CA LEU A 53 -13.34 -29.25 -6.34
C LEU A 53 -12.28 -28.14 -6.36
N VAL A 54 -12.00 -27.58 -7.55
CA VAL A 54 -11.09 -26.44 -7.69
C VAL A 54 -11.68 -25.18 -7.05
N LYS A 55 -12.97 -24.89 -7.29
CA LYS A 55 -13.64 -23.72 -6.70
C LYS A 55 -13.57 -23.75 -5.17
N ILE A 56 -13.99 -24.84 -4.53
CA ILE A 56 -14.05 -24.97 -3.07
C ILE A 56 -12.67 -24.80 -2.43
N LYS A 57 -11.61 -25.37 -3.01
CA LYS A 57 -10.23 -25.17 -2.53
C LYS A 57 -9.82 -23.69 -2.45
N ASN A 58 -10.39 -22.85 -3.32
CA ASN A 58 -10.10 -21.42 -3.39
C ASN A 58 -11.10 -20.53 -2.61
N THR A 59 -11.92 -21.10 -1.72
CA THR A 59 -12.93 -20.36 -0.96
C THR A 59 -12.57 -20.01 0.49
N ASN A 60 -11.37 -20.39 0.96
CA ASN A 60 -10.98 -20.19 2.37
C ASN A 60 -11.07 -18.71 2.83
N ASN A 61 -10.78 -17.77 1.93
CA ASN A 61 -10.90 -16.33 2.19
C ASN A 61 -12.35 -15.88 2.41
N LEU A 62 -13.35 -16.65 1.97
CA LEU A 62 -14.76 -16.32 2.12
C LEU A 62 -15.29 -16.60 3.54
N LYS A 63 -14.62 -17.47 4.31
CA LYS A 63 -14.99 -17.78 5.72
C LYS A 63 -15.08 -16.53 6.59
N PHE A 64 -14.26 -15.53 6.28
CA PHE A 64 -14.20 -14.26 6.99
C PHE A 64 -15.53 -13.47 6.94
N TYR A 65 -16.29 -13.57 5.84
CA TYR A 65 -17.55 -12.84 5.66
C TYR A 65 -18.73 -13.46 6.39
N SER A 66 -18.80 -14.79 6.45
CA SER A 66 -19.72 -15.53 7.31
C SER A 66 -19.19 -16.94 7.55
N SER A 67 -18.87 -17.24 8.80
CA SER A 67 -18.44 -18.59 9.18
C SER A 67 -19.58 -19.61 9.04
N ASN A 68 -20.83 -19.21 9.27
CA ASN A 68 -21.98 -20.12 9.19
C ASN A 68 -22.24 -20.52 7.74
N LEU A 69 -22.38 -19.54 6.84
CA LEU A 69 -22.66 -19.78 5.44
C LEU A 69 -21.49 -20.49 4.73
N TYR A 70 -20.26 -20.25 5.17
CA TYR A 70 -19.09 -21.01 4.72
C TYR A 70 -19.14 -22.47 5.16
N ASN A 71 -19.55 -22.76 6.40
CA ASN A 71 -19.72 -24.14 6.86
C ASN A 71 -20.87 -24.84 6.10
N ASP A 72 -21.97 -24.14 5.80
CA ASP A 72 -23.07 -24.67 4.98
C ASP A 72 -22.60 -25.00 3.55
N LEU A 73 -21.76 -24.14 2.96
CA LEU A 73 -21.11 -24.40 1.67
C LEU A 73 -20.25 -25.67 1.71
N LEU A 74 -19.39 -25.83 2.72
CA LEU A 74 -18.55 -27.03 2.83
C LEU A 74 -19.36 -28.30 3.08
N THR A 75 -20.44 -28.20 3.86
CA THR A 75 -21.33 -29.33 4.15
C THR A 75 -22.05 -29.79 2.88
N SER A 76 -22.71 -28.85 2.17
CA SER A 76 -23.36 -29.15 0.88
C SER A 76 -22.39 -29.70 -0.18
N TRP A 77 -21.14 -29.18 -0.22
CA TRP A 77 -20.11 -29.75 -1.08
C TRP A 77 -19.76 -31.18 -0.70
N ASN A 78 -19.51 -31.46 0.57
CA ASN A 78 -19.17 -32.81 1.04
C ASN A 78 -20.28 -33.81 0.73
N ASP A 79 -21.55 -33.44 0.94
CA ASP A 79 -22.70 -34.27 0.59
C ASP A 79 -22.75 -34.57 -0.91
N SER A 80 -22.51 -33.57 -1.76
CA SER A 80 -22.44 -33.77 -3.22
C SER A 80 -21.25 -34.67 -3.62
N ALA A 81 -20.08 -34.47 -3.00
CA ALA A 81 -18.88 -35.23 -3.26
C ALA A 81 -19.03 -36.70 -2.87
N GLU A 82 -19.70 -36.99 -1.75
CA GLU A 82 -20.00 -38.35 -1.31
C GLU A 82 -20.87 -39.09 -2.34
N ILE A 83 -21.92 -38.43 -2.85
CA ILE A 83 -22.79 -39.02 -3.89
C ILE A 83 -22.00 -39.28 -5.17
N TYR A 84 -21.17 -38.33 -5.62
CA TYR A 84 -20.33 -38.51 -6.80
C TYR A 84 -19.37 -39.70 -6.64
N ASN A 85 -18.67 -39.77 -5.49
CA ASN A 85 -17.74 -40.85 -5.19
C ASN A 85 -18.41 -42.23 -5.22
N ALA A 86 -19.71 -42.32 -4.92
CA ALA A 86 -20.46 -43.57 -4.97
C ALA A 86 -20.62 -44.15 -6.39
N PHE A 87 -20.43 -43.36 -7.45
CA PHE A 87 -20.47 -43.80 -8.85
C PHE A 87 -19.23 -43.40 -9.69
N ALA A 88 -18.23 -42.71 -9.11
CA ALA A 88 -17.03 -42.22 -9.79
C ALA A 88 -16.24 -43.30 -10.57
N ASN A 89 -16.22 -44.52 -10.05
CA ASN A 89 -15.53 -45.67 -10.66
C ASN A 89 -16.48 -46.62 -11.42
N LYS A 90 -17.77 -46.28 -11.52
CA LYS A 90 -18.81 -47.12 -12.15
C LYS A 90 -19.78 -46.24 -12.95
N PRO A 91 -19.45 -45.87 -14.20
CA PRO A 91 -20.27 -44.96 -15.00
C PRO A 91 -21.74 -45.40 -15.15
N ALA A 92 -22.00 -46.72 -15.26
CA ALA A 92 -23.36 -47.27 -15.35
C ALA A 92 -24.24 -46.89 -14.13
N LYS A 93 -23.65 -46.71 -12.95
CA LYS A 93 -24.36 -46.38 -11.72
C LYS A 93 -24.91 -44.95 -11.71
N ALA A 94 -24.46 -44.08 -12.61
CA ALA A 94 -24.96 -42.71 -12.74
C ALA A 94 -26.47 -42.64 -13.00
N THR A 95 -27.02 -43.63 -13.72
CA THR A 95 -28.45 -43.72 -14.06
C THR A 95 -29.23 -44.70 -13.17
N GLU A 96 -28.58 -45.38 -12.22
CA GLU A 96 -29.26 -46.22 -11.24
C GLU A 96 -30.01 -45.38 -10.21
N SER A 97 -31.14 -45.89 -9.72
CA SER A 97 -31.91 -45.26 -8.64
C SER A 97 -31.03 -45.08 -7.39
N TYR A 98 -31.01 -43.86 -6.85
CA TYR A 98 -30.14 -43.52 -5.71
C TYR A 98 -30.54 -44.27 -4.42
N SER A 99 -31.84 -44.44 -4.18
CA SER A 99 -32.40 -45.14 -3.02
C SER A 99 -33.83 -45.58 -3.33
N LEU A 100 -34.29 -46.64 -2.64
CA LEU A 100 -35.67 -47.16 -2.70
C LEU A 100 -36.72 -46.11 -2.30
N PHE A 101 -36.32 -45.10 -1.50
CA PHE A 101 -37.22 -44.06 -1.00
C PHE A 101 -37.01 -42.70 -1.66
N SER A 102 -36.07 -42.57 -2.61
CA SER A 102 -35.77 -41.31 -3.27
C SER A 102 -36.20 -41.32 -4.73
N SER A 103 -36.83 -40.23 -5.19
CA SER A 103 -37.00 -40.00 -6.62
C SER A 103 -35.65 -39.60 -7.25
N GLY A 104 -35.24 -40.33 -8.28
CA GLY A 104 -34.11 -39.98 -9.15
C GLY A 104 -32.89 -40.88 -9.08
N THR A 105 -31.98 -40.66 -10.02
CA THR A 105 -30.73 -41.42 -10.18
C THR A 105 -29.59 -40.85 -9.35
N TYR A 106 -28.47 -41.57 -9.22
CA TYR A 106 -27.25 -41.04 -8.61
C TYR A 106 -26.78 -39.71 -9.21
N ALA A 107 -26.77 -39.59 -10.54
CA ALA A 107 -26.39 -38.34 -11.22
C ALA A 107 -27.37 -37.20 -10.92
N GLN A 108 -28.67 -37.48 -10.88
CA GLN A 108 -29.69 -36.47 -10.54
C GLN A 108 -29.55 -36.00 -9.09
N LYS A 109 -29.30 -36.93 -8.14
CA LYS A 109 -29.07 -36.58 -6.73
C LYS A 109 -27.76 -35.85 -6.50
N PHE A 110 -26.71 -36.21 -7.22
CA PHE A 110 -25.47 -35.43 -7.23
C PHE A 110 -25.75 -33.99 -7.67
N GLN A 111 -26.43 -33.80 -8.80
CA GLN A 111 -26.75 -32.47 -9.31
C GLN A 111 -27.64 -31.66 -8.36
N GLU A 112 -28.62 -32.31 -7.71
CA GLU A 112 -29.48 -31.68 -6.70
C GLU A 112 -28.66 -31.12 -5.54
N ARG A 113 -27.74 -31.91 -4.95
CA ARG A 113 -26.84 -31.45 -3.87
C ARG A 113 -25.81 -30.43 -4.35
N LEU A 114 -25.33 -30.58 -5.58
CA LEU A 114 -24.42 -29.61 -6.17
C LEU A 114 -25.10 -28.25 -6.36
N ASN A 115 -26.39 -28.21 -6.70
CA ASN A 115 -27.15 -26.97 -6.79
C ASN A 115 -27.27 -26.28 -5.41
N GLU A 116 -27.38 -27.04 -4.31
CA GLU A 116 -27.33 -26.48 -2.95
C GLU A 116 -25.95 -25.85 -2.66
N THR A 117 -24.87 -26.53 -3.05
CA THR A 117 -23.50 -26.01 -2.98
C THR A 117 -23.37 -24.70 -3.75
N GLN A 118 -23.88 -24.67 -4.98
CA GLN A 118 -23.90 -23.48 -5.82
C GLN A 118 -24.67 -22.33 -5.18
N ASN A 119 -25.87 -22.60 -4.65
CA ASN A 119 -26.69 -21.59 -3.99
C ASN A 119 -25.99 -21.00 -2.77
N ASN A 120 -25.33 -21.82 -1.95
CA ASN A 120 -24.59 -21.34 -0.78
C ASN A 120 -23.37 -20.51 -1.18
N TYR A 121 -22.65 -20.93 -2.23
CA TYR A 121 -21.53 -20.18 -2.78
C TYR A 121 -21.97 -18.81 -3.32
N GLU A 122 -23.05 -18.76 -4.10
CA GLU A 122 -23.60 -17.51 -4.64
C GLU A 122 -24.07 -16.56 -3.53
N LYS A 123 -24.74 -17.08 -2.49
CA LYS A 123 -25.12 -16.28 -1.32
C LYS A 123 -23.89 -15.69 -0.63
N LEU A 124 -22.81 -16.47 -0.51
CA LEU A 124 -21.57 -16.04 0.12
C LEU A 124 -20.85 -14.96 -0.71
N LEU A 125 -20.83 -15.09 -2.04
CA LEU A 125 -20.30 -14.05 -2.93
C LEU A 125 -21.09 -12.76 -2.88
N ARG A 126 -22.43 -12.83 -2.85
CA ARG A 126 -23.29 -11.64 -2.67
C ARG A 126 -23.06 -10.99 -1.32
N LEU A 127 -22.86 -11.78 -0.27
CA LEU A 127 -22.53 -11.26 1.07
C LEU A 127 -21.16 -10.58 1.06
N LYS A 128 -20.17 -11.15 0.39
CA LYS A 128 -18.86 -10.54 0.20
C LYS A 128 -18.97 -9.19 -0.47
N GLU A 129 -19.58 -9.13 -1.66
CA GLU A 129 -19.74 -7.88 -2.42
C GLU A 129 -20.42 -6.79 -1.59
N LYS A 130 -21.50 -7.17 -0.90
CA LYS A 130 -22.26 -6.25 -0.04
C LYS A 130 -21.43 -5.76 1.17
N SER A 131 -20.66 -6.66 1.77
CA SER A 131 -19.79 -6.33 2.91
C SER A 131 -18.65 -5.43 2.47
N ASP A 132 -17.98 -5.74 1.37
CA ASP A 132 -16.88 -4.94 0.82
C ASP A 132 -17.35 -3.51 0.51
N LEU A 133 -18.54 -3.37 -0.08
CA LEU A 133 -19.11 -2.05 -0.38
C LEU A 133 -19.55 -1.30 0.88
N THR A 134 -20.18 -1.98 1.84
CA THR A 134 -20.70 -1.32 3.05
C THR A 134 -19.59 -0.99 4.05
N LEU A 135 -18.56 -1.83 4.13
CA LEU A 135 -17.53 -1.81 5.17
C LEU A 135 -16.16 -1.38 4.63
N ALA A 136 -16.09 -0.82 3.41
CA ALA A 136 -14.85 -0.41 2.73
C ALA A 136 -13.90 0.37 3.64
N GLU A 137 -14.40 1.40 4.33
CA GLU A 137 -13.61 2.21 5.26
C GLU A 137 -13.06 1.39 6.44
N SER A 138 -13.87 0.46 6.97
CA SER A 138 -13.45 -0.39 8.09
C SER A 138 -12.38 -1.39 7.68
N ILE A 139 -12.52 -1.96 6.48
CA ILE A 139 -11.55 -2.89 5.89
C ILE A 139 -10.21 -2.18 5.72
N SER A 140 -10.21 -1.02 5.05
CA SER A 140 -8.99 -0.23 4.85
C SER A 140 -8.34 0.20 6.17
N GLN A 141 -9.13 0.51 7.19
CA GLN A 141 -8.62 0.86 8.51
C GLN A 141 -7.90 -0.31 9.20
N ILE A 142 -8.45 -1.53 9.16
CA ILE A 142 -7.79 -2.71 9.75
C ILE A 142 -6.52 -3.07 8.99
N GLU A 143 -6.56 -3.04 7.65
CA GLU A 143 -5.38 -3.28 6.82
C GLU A 143 -4.23 -2.32 7.19
N TYR A 144 -4.57 -1.04 7.42
CA TYR A 144 -3.58 -0.06 7.87
C TYR A 144 -3.03 -0.36 9.28
N LEU A 145 -3.89 -0.76 10.22
CA LEU A 145 -3.48 -1.16 11.57
C LEU A 145 -2.57 -2.40 11.55
N GLU A 146 -2.86 -3.37 10.69
CA GLU A 146 -2.03 -4.56 10.47
C GLU A 146 -0.66 -4.21 9.90
N HIS A 147 -0.63 -3.34 8.88
CA HIS A 147 0.63 -2.81 8.33
C HIS A 147 1.48 -2.09 9.40
N MET A 148 0.82 -1.44 10.35
CA MET A 148 1.48 -0.77 11.48
C MET A 148 1.84 -1.71 12.65
N SER A 149 1.70 -3.01 12.49
CA SER A 149 1.97 -4.04 13.52
C SER A 149 1.18 -3.80 14.82
N ALA A 150 -0.07 -3.34 14.70
CA ALA A 150 -0.94 -3.03 15.85
C ALA A 150 -1.07 -4.19 16.84
N ALA A 151 -1.17 -5.43 16.33
CA ALA A 151 -1.29 -6.63 17.15
C ALA A 151 -0.07 -6.89 18.06
N GLU A 152 1.12 -6.45 17.66
CA GLU A 152 2.35 -6.62 18.43
C GLU A 152 2.52 -5.49 19.46
N LEU A 153 2.22 -4.25 19.06
CA LEU A 153 2.42 -3.07 19.88
C LEU A 153 1.33 -2.89 20.96
N PHE A 154 0.08 -3.24 20.62
CA PHE A 154 -1.11 -3.06 21.45
C PHE A 154 -2.05 -4.27 21.32
N PRO A 155 -1.65 -5.45 21.84
CA PRO A 155 -2.37 -6.70 21.59
C PRO A 155 -3.79 -6.73 22.15
N SER A 156 -4.02 -6.10 23.31
CA SER A 156 -5.32 -6.10 23.98
C SER A 156 -6.31 -5.21 23.24
N GLU A 157 -5.90 -3.99 22.93
CA GLU A 157 -6.68 -2.98 22.23
C GLU A 157 -6.97 -3.44 20.81
N TYR A 158 -5.96 -3.94 20.09
CA TYR A 158 -6.15 -4.48 18.75
C TYR A 158 -7.13 -5.66 18.74
N LYS A 159 -7.04 -6.60 19.70
CA LYS A 159 -7.99 -7.72 19.80
C LYS A 159 -9.42 -7.23 20.02
N SER A 160 -9.63 -6.22 20.86
CA SER A 160 -10.95 -5.62 21.07
C SER A 160 -11.46 -4.97 19.78
N THR A 161 -10.66 -4.11 19.15
CA THR A 161 -11.00 -3.43 17.89
C THR A 161 -11.29 -4.42 16.77
N TYR A 162 -10.52 -5.50 16.66
CA TYR A 162 -10.73 -6.56 15.67
C TYR A 162 -12.02 -7.35 15.93
N SER A 163 -12.40 -7.57 17.19
CA SER A 163 -13.68 -8.18 17.54
C SER A 163 -14.88 -7.30 17.14
N ASP A 164 -14.77 -5.98 17.33
CA ASP A 164 -15.79 -5.02 16.91
C ASP A 164 -15.90 -4.99 15.38
N TYR A 165 -14.77 -5.03 14.68
CA TYR A 165 -14.69 -5.18 13.23
C TYR A 165 -15.41 -6.44 12.72
N LEU A 166 -15.11 -7.62 13.29
CA LEU A 166 -15.78 -8.87 12.93
C LEU A 166 -17.29 -8.82 13.18
N SER A 167 -17.72 -8.06 14.19
CA SER A 167 -19.14 -7.89 14.50
C SER A 167 -19.88 -7.08 13.43
N LEU A 168 -19.21 -6.24 12.66
CA LEU A 168 -19.79 -5.51 11.54
C LEU A 168 -20.32 -6.46 10.44
N PHE A 169 -19.55 -7.51 10.12
CA PHE A 169 -19.94 -8.51 9.12
C PHE A 169 -21.22 -9.26 9.53
N LYS A 170 -21.39 -9.54 10.84
CA LYS A 170 -22.62 -10.16 11.38
C LYS A 170 -23.87 -9.30 11.15
N TYR A 171 -23.74 -7.97 11.18
CA TYR A 171 -24.86 -7.08 10.87
C TYR A 171 -25.20 -7.07 9.38
N VAL A 172 -24.18 -7.12 8.51
CA VAL A 172 -24.39 -7.20 7.06
C VAL A 172 -25.05 -8.52 6.67
N GLU A 173 -24.62 -9.63 7.27
CA GLU A 173 -25.19 -10.97 7.13
C GLU A 173 -26.69 -10.98 7.49
N LYS A 174 -27.07 -10.33 8.60
CA LYS A 174 -28.47 -10.20 9.04
C LYS A 174 -29.28 -9.14 8.29
N ASN A 175 -28.73 -8.57 7.22
CA ASN A 175 -29.32 -7.46 6.45
C ASN A 175 -29.62 -6.19 7.29
N GLN A 176 -28.94 -6.01 8.42
CA GLN A 176 -29.12 -4.87 9.33
C GLN A 176 -28.17 -3.71 8.96
N LEU A 177 -28.29 -3.18 7.73
CA LEU A 177 -27.32 -2.21 7.19
C LEU A 177 -27.27 -0.89 7.94
N SER A 178 -28.41 -0.41 8.44
CA SER A 178 -28.44 0.80 9.27
C SER A 178 -27.62 0.60 10.57
N LYS A 179 -27.78 -0.57 11.21
CA LYS A 179 -27.00 -0.92 12.41
C LYS A 179 -25.52 -1.11 12.08
N ALA A 180 -25.21 -1.76 10.97
CA ALA A 180 -23.83 -1.93 10.49
C ALA A 180 -23.11 -0.57 10.33
N ARG A 181 -23.78 0.42 9.73
CA ARG A 181 -23.23 1.78 9.57
C ARG A 181 -23.04 2.50 10.91
N THR A 182 -24.02 2.43 11.80
CA THR A 182 -23.91 3.05 13.14
C THR A 182 -22.77 2.45 13.96
N GLU A 183 -22.63 1.13 13.96
CA GLU A 183 -21.53 0.46 14.66
C GLU A 183 -20.19 0.66 13.96
N GLN A 184 -20.17 0.78 12.62
CA GLN A 184 -18.98 1.13 11.86
C GLN A 184 -18.40 2.49 12.28
N VAL A 185 -19.24 3.51 12.52
CA VAL A 185 -18.75 4.81 13.00
C VAL A 185 -18.05 4.69 14.37
N LYS A 186 -18.61 3.87 15.28
CA LYS A 186 -17.99 3.62 16.59
C LYS A 186 -16.66 2.87 16.45
N PHE A 187 -16.66 1.82 15.64
CA PHE A 187 -15.47 1.06 15.30
C PHE A 187 -14.37 1.98 14.72
N LEU A 188 -14.69 2.80 13.72
CA LEU A 188 -13.72 3.71 13.08
C LEU A 188 -13.15 4.72 14.09
N LYS A 189 -13.96 5.21 15.03
CA LYS A 189 -13.47 6.09 16.09
C LYS A 189 -12.46 5.39 17.00
N GLN A 190 -12.75 4.15 17.43
CA GLN A 190 -11.83 3.36 18.25
C GLN A 190 -10.56 3.00 17.49
N ALA A 191 -10.70 2.57 16.23
CA ALA A 191 -9.58 2.20 15.38
C ALA A 191 -8.67 3.39 15.06
N LYS A 192 -9.22 4.59 14.84
CA LYS A 192 -8.43 5.83 14.69
C LYS A 192 -7.72 6.23 15.98
N HIS A 193 -8.33 5.99 17.14
CA HIS A 193 -7.67 6.22 18.41
C HIS A 193 -6.46 5.29 18.58
N LEU A 194 -6.65 3.99 18.34
CA LEU A 194 -5.57 2.99 18.37
C LEU A 194 -4.46 3.33 17.35
N GLU A 195 -4.83 3.80 16.15
CA GLU A 195 -3.87 4.27 15.16
C GLU A 195 -2.99 5.40 15.71
N ALA A 196 -3.59 6.41 16.33
CA ALA A 196 -2.84 7.52 16.94
C ALA A 196 -1.90 7.03 18.06
N GLU A 197 -2.36 6.12 18.92
CA GLU A 197 -1.53 5.53 19.97
C GLU A 197 -0.32 4.77 19.40
N ILE A 198 -0.51 4.01 18.32
CA ILE A 198 0.58 3.30 17.63
C ILE A 198 1.61 4.28 17.07
N VAL A 199 1.16 5.31 16.38
CA VAL A 199 2.06 6.32 15.79
C VAL A 199 2.83 7.05 16.89
N LEU A 200 2.15 7.48 17.96
CA LEU A 200 2.80 8.10 19.12
C LEU A 200 3.81 7.16 19.79
N LYS A 201 3.45 5.89 19.95
CA LYS A 201 4.34 4.88 20.54
C LYS A 201 5.63 4.71 19.75
N LYS A 202 5.51 4.69 18.41
CA LYS A 202 6.63 4.48 17.50
C LYS A 202 7.55 5.70 17.43
N TYR A 203 6.98 6.90 17.32
CA TYR A 203 7.74 8.11 16.99
C TYR A 203 8.01 9.03 18.18
N ILE A 204 7.07 9.15 19.12
CA ILE A 204 7.13 10.12 20.23
C ILE A 204 7.65 9.51 21.52
N THR A 205 7.19 8.31 21.91
CA THR A 205 7.62 7.69 23.17
C THR A 205 9.16 7.60 23.35
N PRO A 206 9.97 7.32 22.31
CA PRO A 206 11.43 7.38 22.45
C PRO A 206 11.95 8.78 22.83
N LEU A 207 11.36 9.83 22.26
CA LEU A 207 11.74 11.23 22.51
C LEU A 207 11.32 11.68 23.91
N GLU A 208 10.14 11.27 24.37
CA GLU A 208 9.68 11.53 25.75
C GLU A 208 10.56 10.87 26.79
N ARG A 209 11.01 9.63 26.52
CA ARG A 209 11.96 8.91 27.39
C ARG A 209 13.29 9.64 27.47
N GLU A 210 13.81 10.11 26.33
CA GLU A 210 15.03 10.91 26.30
C GLU A 210 14.86 12.22 27.07
N MET A 211 13.78 12.97 26.84
CA MET A 211 13.51 14.21 27.57
C MET A 211 13.40 13.98 29.09
N THR A 212 12.77 12.87 29.50
CA THR A 212 12.65 12.48 30.91
C THR A 212 14.02 12.15 31.52
N LEU A 213 14.90 11.48 30.77
CA LEU A 213 16.28 11.21 31.18
C LEU A 213 17.04 12.52 31.42
N LEU A 214 16.98 13.47 30.48
CA LEU A 214 17.64 14.77 30.60
C LEU A 214 17.14 15.57 31.80
N LYS A 215 15.84 15.48 32.11
CA LYS A 215 15.27 16.07 33.33
C LYS A 215 15.85 15.43 34.59
N ARG A 216 15.99 14.10 34.64
CA ARG A 216 16.60 13.40 35.79
C ARG A 216 18.06 13.80 36.00
N GLU A 217 18.78 14.11 34.93
CA GLU A 217 20.15 14.64 34.96
C GLU A 217 20.21 16.13 35.39
N GLY A 218 19.07 16.76 35.68
CA GLY A 218 18.95 18.14 36.13
C GLY A 218 19.23 19.18 35.05
N ILE A 219 19.16 18.79 33.77
CA ILE A 219 19.38 19.70 32.63
C ILE A 219 18.28 20.77 32.57
N ASP A 220 17.07 20.43 33.00
CA ASP A 220 15.94 21.38 33.11
C ASP A 220 16.26 22.57 34.03
N LYS A 221 17.08 22.37 35.06
CA LYS A 221 17.52 23.44 35.98
C LYS A 221 18.70 24.22 35.45
N ARG A 222 19.62 23.58 34.73
CA ARG A 222 20.84 24.23 34.19
C ARG A 222 20.57 24.98 32.90
N ALA A 223 19.73 24.43 32.02
CA ALA A 223 19.37 25.00 30.73
C ALA A 223 17.83 25.17 30.58
N PRO A 224 17.17 25.95 31.46
CA PRO A 224 15.71 26.00 31.53
C PRO A 224 15.04 26.53 30.26
N ILE A 225 15.65 27.50 29.58
CA ILE A 225 15.11 28.10 28.35
C ILE A 225 15.10 27.07 27.21
N SER A 226 16.25 26.42 26.97
CA SER A 226 16.36 25.38 25.93
C SER A 226 15.48 24.18 26.24
N TYR A 227 15.38 23.77 27.51
CA TYR A 227 14.51 22.68 27.93
C TYR A 227 13.03 23.00 27.68
N ALA A 228 12.58 24.21 28.04
CA ALA A 228 11.21 24.64 27.80
C ALA A 228 10.86 24.65 26.31
N ARG A 229 11.77 25.12 25.45
CA ARG A 229 11.59 25.10 24.00
C ARG A 229 11.40 23.69 23.45
N VAL A 230 12.27 22.75 23.80
CA VAL A 230 12.15 21.36 23.33
C VAL A 230 10.87 20.70 23.83
N LYS A 231 10.46 21.02 25.06
CA LYS A 231 9.19 20.54 25.62
C LYS A 231 7.99 21.04 24.82
N THR A 232 7.98 22.31 24.41
CA THR A 232 6.94 22.87 23.54
C THR A 232 6.96 22.20 22.17
N GLU A 233 8.13 22.09 21.53
CA GLU A 233 8.26 21.44 20.22
C GLU A 233 7.78 19.97 20.24
N LEU A 234 8.04 19.26 21.34
CA LEU A 234 7.53 17.90 21.56
C LEU A 234 6.00 17.88 21.72
N GLY A 235 5.43 18.82 22.48
CA GLY A 235 3.98 18.96 22.63
C GLY A 235 3.27 19.28 21.32
N ASP A 236 3.86 20.17 20.51
CA ASP A 236 3.35 20.52 19.18
C ASP A 236 3.39 19.29 18.25
N ALA A 237 4.49 18.51 18.29
CA ALA A 237 4.59 17.29 17.52
C ALA A 237 3.50 16.27 17.90
N VAL A 238 3.21 16.10 19.20
CA VAL A 238 2.11 15.24 19.68
C VAL A 238 0.76 15.72 19.17
N ALA A 239 0.49 17.03 19.24
CA ALA A 239 -0.78 17.59 18.79
C ALA A 239 -1.00 17.39 17.28
N ILE A 240 0.04 17.62 16.46
CA ILE A 240 -0.03 17.48 15.01
C ILE A 240 -0.16 16.00 14.60
N ILE A 241 0.59 15.10 15.25
CA ILE A 241 0.50 13.65 14.98
C ILE A 241 -0.91 13.13 15.33
N ASN A 242 -1.52 13.63 16.40
CA ASN A 242 -2.89 13.26 16.75
C ASN A 242 -3.92 13.77 15.74
N SER A 243 -3.67 14.90 15.06
CA SER A 243 -4.59 15.40 14.03
C SER A 243 -4.40 14.72 12.67
N ASP A 244 -3.16 14.33 12.33
CA ASP A 244 -2.83 13.64 11.08
C ASP A 244 -1.79 12.53 11.31
N THR A 245 -2.30 11.32 11.51
CA THR A 245 -1.53 10.11 11.81
C THR A 245 -0.87 9.47 10.59
N ARG A 246 -1.27 9.87 9.37
CA ARG A 246 -0.86 9.20 8.11
C ARG A 246 0.10 10.02 7.26
N HIS A 247 0.33 11.28 7.61
CA HIS A 247 1.27 12.14 6.89
C HIS A 247 2.72 11.87 7.28
N VAL A 248 3.24 10.70 6.89
CA VAL A 248 4.55 10.18 7.32
C VAL A 248 5.68 11.20 7.18
N VAL A 249 5.73 11.93 6.06
CA VAL A 249 6.76 12.97 5.81
C VAL A 249 6.74 14.07 6.87
N LEU A 250 5.54 14.55 7.24
CA LEU A 250 5.38 15.58 8.26
C LEU A 250 5.78 15.04 9.64
N ILE A 251 5.38 13.80 9.96
CA ILE A 251 5.74 13.12 11.21
C ILE A 251 7.26 13.03 11.33
N GLU A 252 7.95 12.60 10.28
CA GLU A 252 9.42 12.49 10.26
C GLU A 252 10.11 13.85 10.43
N GLN A 253 9.61 14.90 9.76
CA GLN A 253 10.12 16.26 9.93
C GLN A 253 9.99 16.75 11.37
N LEU A 254 8.82 16.54 12.00
CA LEU A 254 8.57 16.90 13.39
C LEU A 254 9.48 16.13 14.35
N VAL A 255 9.61 14.82 14.16
CA VAL A 255 10.51 13.96 14.94
C VAL A 255 11.96 14.44 14.82
N ASN A 256 12.42 14.74 13.61
CA ASN A 256 13.78 15.24 13.38
C ASN A 256 14.01 16.61 14.02
N LYS A 257 13.02 17.50 13.98
CA LYS A 257 13.07 18.80 14.67
C LYS A 257 13.24 18.62 16.18
N VAL A 258 12.46 17.74 16.80
CA VAL A 258 12.58 17.45 18.24
C VAL A 258 13.92 16.79 18.58
N LYS A 259 14.39 15.82 17.77
CA LYS A 259 15.72 15.20 17.95
C LYS A 259 16.85 16.21 17.88
N PHE A 260 16.77 17.15 16.93
CA PHE A 260 17.70 18.27 16.85
C PHE A 260 17.63 19.12 18.12
N GLY A 261 16.42 19.48 18.58
CA GLY A 261 16.20 20.22 19.81
C GLY A 261 16.84 19.53 21.04
N LEU A 262 16.63 18.22 21.20
CA LEU A 262 17.24 17.42 22.28
C LEU A 262 18.78 17.42 22.21
N SER A 263 19.34 17.30 21.01
CA SER A 263 20.79 17.36 20.79
C SER A 263 21.35 18.74 21.10
N HIS A 264 20.65 19.79 20.68
CA HIS A 264 21.00 21.17 20.98
C HIS A 264 20.95 21.44 22.49
N LEU A 265 19.93 20.94 23.20
CA LEU A 265 19.81 21.04 24.65
C LEU A 265 21.00 20.42 25.38
N LYS A 266 21.43 19.22 24.97
CA LYS A 266 22.64 18.56 25.51
C LYS A 266 23.90 19.41 25.29
N ASN A 267 24.04 19.99 24.11
CA ASN A 267 25.19 20.86 23.80
C ASN A 267 25.18 22.13 24.66
N VAL A 268 24.02 22.77 24.84
CA VAL A 268 23.87 23.94 25.72
C VAL A 268 24.19 23.58 27.17
N ASP A 269 23.73 22.43 27.67
CA ASP A 269 24.06 21.96 29.02
C ASP A 269 25.57 21.75 29.21
N ASN A 270 26.24 21.16 28.22
CA ASN A 270 27.68 20.98 28.24
C ASN A 270 28.43 22.31 28.28
N GLU A 271 27.99 23.29 27.50
CA GLU A 271 28.59 24.63 27.50
C GLU A 271 28.39 25.33 28.84
N ILE A 272 27.19 25.25 29.43
CA ILE A 272 26.90 25.80 30.77
C ILE A 272 27.76 25.10 31.84
N LYS A 273 28.00 23.79 31.71
CA LYS A 273 28.92 23.05 32.60
C LYS A 273 30.37 23.51 32.45
N LEU A 274 30.82 23.86 31.25
CA LEU A 274 32.16 24.42 31.03
C LEU A 274 32.26 25.81 31.66
N LEU A 275 31.28 26.67 31.41
CA LEU A 275 31.23 28.03 31.96
C LEU A 275 31.12 28.04 33.49
N SER A 276 30.36 27.13 34.09
CA SER A 276 30.22 27.05 35.55
C SER A 276 31.47 26.55 36.27
N LYS A 277 32.40 25.89 35.57
CA LYS A 277 33.72 25.53 36.13
C LYS A 277 34.68 26.72 36.24
N VAL A 278 34.36 27.83 35.57
CA VAL A 278 35.15 29.05 35.61
C VAL A 278 34.94 29.73 36.96
N ARG A 279 35.82 29.42 37.92
CA ARG A 279 35.78 30.00 39.27
C ARG A 279 36.36 31.43 39.28
N ASN A 280 35.88 32.23 40.23
CA ASN A 280 36.49 33.51 40.66
C ASN A 280 36.64 34.57 39.54
N ASN A 281 35.58 34.81 38.76
CA ASN A 281 35.56 35.84 37.71
C ASN A 281 36.68 35.73 36.65
N LYS A 282 37.29 34.55 36.49
CA LYS A 282 38.31 34.27 35.46
C LYS A 282 37.65 34.04 34.09
N PHE A 283 36.84 34.98 33.64
CA PHE A 283 36.15 34.91 32.34
C PHE A 283 37.07 35.15 31.16
N GLU A 284 38.23 35.78 31.38
CA GLU A 284 39.21 36.09 30.34
C GLU A 284 39.63 34.85 29.52
N PRO A 285 40.02 33.69 30.11
CA PRO A 285 40.26 32.46 29.36
C PRO A 285 39.12 32.00 28.44
N VAL A 286 37.86 32.17 28.86
CA VAL A 286 36.69 31.81 28.04
C VAL A 286 36.56 32.77 26.85
N VAL A 287 36.70 34.06 27.12
CA VAL A 287 36.64 35.09 26.07
C VAL A 287 37.75 34.88 25.04
N LEU A 288 38.98 34.60 25.50
CA LEU A 288 40.12 34.29 24.64
C LEU A 288 39.93 33.00 23.84
N ASP A 289 39.29 31.96 24.40
CA ASP A 289 38.97 30.73 23.65
C ASP A 289 37.98 31.02 22.50
N PHE A 290 36.91 31.78 22.76
CA PHE A 290 36.00 32.21 21.70
C PHE A 290 36.68 33.10 20.66
N GLU A 291 37.53 34.03 21.09
CA GLU A 291 38.31 34.90 20.21
C GLU A 291 39.25 34.10 19.30
N ASN A 292 39.97 33.11 19.84
CA ASN A 292 40.86 32.23 19.08
C ASN A 292 40.09 31.38 18.06
N LYS A 293 38.86 30.95 18.38
CA LYS A 293 37.99 30.25 17.43
C LYS A 293 37.57 31.16 16.28
N LEU A 294 37.12 32.39 16.58
CA LEU A 294 36.77 33.37 15.53
C LEU A 294 37.97 33.76 14.68
N LEU A 295 39.14 33.97 15.29
CA LEU A 295 40.41 34.23 14.58
C LEU A 295 40.78 33.06 13.66
N SER A 296 40.61 31.82 14.11
CA SER A 296 40.91 30.64 13.30
C SER A 296 40.02 30.60 12.05
N ILE A 297 38.73 30.94 12.21
CA ILE A 297 37.78 31.03 11.09
C ILE A 297 38.15 32.17 10.15
N SER A 298 38.40 33.39 10.66
CA SER A 298 38.75 34.54 9.83
C SER A 298 40.09 34.35 9.11
N SER A 299 41.07 33.73 9.78
CA SER A 299 42.38 33.44 9.21
C SER A 299 42.30 32.41 8.08
N ALA A 300 41.45 31.39 8.23
CA ALA A 300 41.21 30.39 7.20
C ALA A 300 40.48 30.96 5.97
N LEU A 301 39.62 31.96 6.15
CA LEU A 301 38.82 32.57 5.08
C LEU A 301 39.55 33.69 4.33
N SER A 302 40.07 34.68 5.06
CA SER A 302 40.59 35.94 4.48
C SER A 302 41.96 36.35 5.04
N ARG A 303 42.59 35.52 5.89
CA ARG A 303 43.86 35.82 6.59
C ARG A 303 43.83 37.13 7.39
N SER A 304 42.64 37.61 7.75
CA SER A 304 42.43 38.87 8.45
C SER A 304 42.21 38.64 9.94
N ASP A 305 42.78 39.52 10.75
CA ASP A 305 42.64 39.53 12.21
C ASP A 305 41.65 40.63 12.63
N TYR A 306 40.54 40.22 13.26
CA TYR A 306 39.46 41.12 13.69
C TYR A 306 39.36 41.25 15.22
N ARG A 307 40.34 40.74 15.98
CA ARG A 307 40.26 40.66 17.45
C ARG A 307 40.14 42.01 18.15
N ASN A 308 40.49 43.09 17.47
CA ASN A 308 40.29 44.46 17.95
C ASN A 308 38.84 44.97 17.87
N GLN A 309 37.91 44.20 17.27
CA GLN A 309 36.49 44.54 17.13
C GLN A 309 35.62 43.81 18.15
N SER A 310 34.39 44.31 18.39
CA SER A 310 33.39 43.55 19.16
C SER A 310 33.05 42.22 18.47
N ARG A 311 32.63 41.20 19.23
CA ARG A 311 32.34 39.87 18.67
C ARG A 311 31.26 39.90 17.59
N GLU A 312 30.23 40.71 17.79
CA GLU A 312 29.16 40.91 16.82
C GLU A 312 29.74 41.45 15.50
N LYS A 313 30.69 42.39 15.58
CA LYS A 313 31.35 42.95 14.41
C LYS A 313 32.33 41.99 13.76
N GLN A 314 33.06 41.19 14.54
CA GLN A 314 33.91 40.12 14.02
C GLN A 314 33.10 39.11 13.20
N ILE A 315 31.92 38.70 13.68
CA ILE A 315 31.01 37.78 12.98
C ILE A 315 30.50 38.42 11.69
N GLU A 316 30.08 39.69 11.70
CA GLU A 316 29.63 40.40 10.50
C GLU A 316 30.72 40.48 9.42
N LEU A 317 31.96 40.78 9.81
CA LEU A 317 33.11 40.82 8.91
C LEU A 317 33.43 39.45 8.33
N ILE A 318 33.40 38.39 9.16
CA ILE A 318 33.55 37.00 8.70
C ILE A 318 32.44 36.62 7.71
N LEU A 319 31.19 36.96 7.99
CA LEU A 319 30.06 36.69 7.09
C LEU A 319 30.20 37.44 5.76
N THR A 320 30.73 38.67 5.79
CA THR A 320 31.01 39.46 4.60
C THR A 320 32.10 38.80 3.76
N ALA A 321 33.20 38.39 4.39
CA ALA A 321 34.27 37.65 3.73
C ALA A 321 33.79 36.31 3.12
N ILE A 322 32.88 35.60 3.79
CA ILE A 322 32.25 34.37 3.23
C ILE A 322 31.43 34.69 1.98
N LYS A 323 30.63 35.77 2.00
CA LYS A 323 29.83 36.20 0.84
C LYS A 323 30.72 36.57 -0.35
N GLU A 324 31.80 37.31 -0.11
CA GLU A 324 32.78 37.66 -1.13
C GLU A 324 33.49 36.43 -1.69
N LEU A 325 33.84 35.46 -0.85
CA LEU A 325 34.44 34.19 -1.28
C LEU A 325 33.49 33.36 -2.15
N HIS A 326 32.21 33.33 -1.83
CA HIS A 326 31.19 32.70 -2.68
C HIS A 326 31.05 33.41 -4.02
N ALA A 327 30.94 34.74 -4.02
CA ALA A 327 30.84 35.53 -5.25
C ALA A 327 32.06 35.35 -6.16
N ASN A 328 33.27 35.33 -5.59
CA ASN A 328 34.50 35.11 -6.36
C ASN A 328 34.58 33.70 -6.95
N LYS A 329 34.20 32.66 -6.20
CA LYS A 329 34.13 31.28 -6.72
C LYS A 329 33.11 31.12 -7.83
N ASP A 330 31.94 31.75 -7.70
CA ASP A 330 30.93 31.75 -8.76
C ASP A 330 31.44 32.49 -10.01
N THR A 331 32.18 33.58 -9.83
CA THR A 331 32.81 34.33 -10.92
C THR A 331 33.90 33.52 -11.63
N GLU A 332 34.76 32.83 -10.88
CA GLU A 332 35.82 31.96 -11.42
C GLU A 332 35.25 30.73 -12.17
N ARG A 333 34.13 30.17 -11.69
CA ARG A 333 33.40 29.12 -12.40
C ARG A 333 32.82 29.63 -13.72
N LEU A 334 32.24 30.84 -13.71
CA LEU A 334 31.66 31.47 -14.89
C LEU A 334 32.73 31.85 -15.91
N THR A 335 33.88 32.41 -15.51
CA THR A 335 34.99 32.73 -16.43
C THR A 335 35.56 31.47 -17.07
N THR A 336 35.75 30.39 -16.31
CA THR A 336 36.21 29.10 -16.86
C THR A 336 35.22 28.52 -17.88
N GLN A 337 33.91 28.68 -17.65
CA GLN A 337 32.89 28.27 -18.63
C GLN A 337 32.92 29.15 -19.88
N LEU A 338 33.16 30.45 -19.71
CA LEU A 338 33.25 31.41 -20.80
C LEU A 338 34.48 31.14 -21.69
N GLU A 339 35.63 30.85 -21.08
CA GLU A 339 36.85 30.44 -21.81
C GLU A 339 36.64 29.14 -22.59
N LYS A 340 35.98 28.14 -21.99
CA LYS A 340 35.63 26.89 -22.70
C LYS A 340 34.70 27.13 -23.88
N LEU A 341 33.69 28.00 -23.73
CA LEU A 341 32.79 28.37 -24.81
C LEU A 341 33.51 29.17 -25.91
N GLN A 342 34.44 30.05 -25.55
CA GLN A 342 35.25 30.79 -26.51
C GLN A 342 36.19 29.87 -27.30
N LEU A 343 36.84 28.90 -26.64
CA LEU A 343 37.66 27.89 -27.30
C LEU A 343 36.83 27.05 -28.28
N PHE A 344 35.63 26.62 -27.86
CA PHE A 344 34.72 25.85 -28.72
C PHE A 344 34.26 26.65 -29.94
N ASN A 345 33.87 27.92 -29.76
CA ASN A 345 33.50 28.79 -30.88
C ASN A 345 34.67 29.02 -31.84
N THR A 346 35.89 29.17 -31.33
CA THR A 346 37.10 29.34 -32.16
C THR A 346 37.34 28.10 -33.02
N SER A 347 37.23 26.89 -32.43
CA SER A 347 37.35 25.65 -33.21
C SER A 347 36.28 25.49 -34.28
N GLN A 348 35.04 25.93 -34.02
CA GLN A 348 33.99 25.90 -35.03
C GLN A 348 34.24 26.89 -36.18
N ILE A 349 34.78 28.08 -35.88
CA ILE A 349 35.15 29.06 -36.90
C ILE A 349 36.28 28.50 -37.79
N GLU A 350 37.26 27.83 -37.21
CA GLU A 350 38.33 27.16 -37.97
C GLU A 350 37.78 26.06 -38.88
N GLU A 351 36.86 25.22 -38.38
CA GLU A 351 36.21 24.17 -39.16
C GLU A 351 35.38 24.74 -40.32
N LEU A 352 34.58 25.78 -40.06
CA LEU A 352 33.83 26.50 -41.10
C LEU A 352 34.75 27.12 -42.15
N SER A 353 35.91 27.65 -41.75
CA SER A 353 36.89 28.21 -42.68
C SER A 353 37.49 27.14 -43.60
N LYS A 354 37.70 25.92 -43.07
CA LYS A 354 38.20 24.78 -43.84
C LYS A 354 37.15 24.30 -44.84
N LEU A 355 35.91 24.11 -44.39
CA LEU A 355 34.77 23.77 -45.24
C LEU A 355 34.57 24.79 -46.37
N LYS A 356 34.74 26.08 -46.08
CA LYS A 356 34.65 27.14 -47.09
C LYS A 356 35.75 26.98 -48.15
N LYS A 357 37.00 26.75 -47.75
CA LYS A 357 38.12 26.50 -48.69
C LYS A 357 37.89 25.24 -49.52
N ASP A 358 37.39 24.18 -48.91
CA ASP A 358 37.07 22.92 -49.61
C ASP A 358 35.96 23.14 -50.65
N ASN A 359 34.92 23.90 -50.30
CA ASN A 359 33.86 24.30 -51.24
C ASN A 359 34.39 25.18 -52.39
N GLU A 360 35.24 26.15 -52.11
CA GLU A 360 35.87 26.97 -53.16
C GLU A 360 36.72 26.11 -54.11
N SER A 361 37.44 25.11 -53.58
CA SER A 361 38.18 24.14 -54.39
C SER A 361 37.24 23.29 -55.26
N LEU A 362 36.12 22.83 -54.72
CA LEU A 362 35.11 22.08 -55.47
C LEU A 362 34.45 22.91 -56.56
N ILE A 363 34.12 24.18 -56.28
CA ILE A 363 33.56 25.11 -57.28
C ILE A 363 34.56 25.32 -58.42
N ASN A 364 35.85 25.49 -58.11
CA ASN A 364 36.88 25.64 -59.15
C ASN A 364 37.03 24.36 -59.99
N LYS A 365 36.98 23.18 -59.38
CA LYS A 365 36.99 21.90 -60.10
C LYS A 365 35.75 21.71 -60.98
N LEU A 366 34.58 22.14 -60.54
CA LEU A 366 33.36 22.10 -61.35
C LEU A 366 33.47 23.01 -62.58
N LYS A 367 33.99 24.23 -62.42
CA LYS A 367 34.25 25.14 -63.54
C LYS A 367 35.24 24.56 -64.56
N GLU A 368 36.29 23.87 -64.10
CA GLU A 368 37.25 23.19 -64.98
C GLU A 368 36.62 22.00 -65.75
N LEU A 369 35.60 21.36 -65.19
CA LEU A 369 34.88 20.28 -65.85
C LEU A 369 33.86 20.82 -66.87
N GLU A 370 33.14 21.89 -66.52
CA GLU A 370 32.18 22.55 -67.42
C GLU A 370 32.88 23.18 -68.64
N GLY A 371 34.07 23.75 -68.47
CA GLY A 371 34.89 24.29 -69.56
C GLY A 371 35.56 23.24 -70.47
N LYS A 372 35.43 21.95 -70.18
CA LYS A 372 35.88 20.84 -71.05
C LYS A 372 34.74 20.21 -71.85
N THR A 373 33.53 20.77 -71.75
CA THR A 373 32.31 20.29 -72.42
C THR A 373 31.79 21.21 -73.54
N GLU A 374 32.51 22.28 -73.87
CA GLU A 374 32.40 23.00 -75.15
C GLU A 374 33.46 22.50 -76.14
#